data_AF-A0A0F9DMY1-F1
#
_entry.id   AF-A0A0F9DMY1-F1
#
_cell.length_a   1.000
_cell.length_b   1.000
_cell.length_c   1.000
_cell.angle_alpha   90.00
_cell.angle_beta   90.00
_cell.angle_gamma   90.00
#
_symmetry.space_group_name_H-M   'P 1'
#
loop_
_entity.id
_entity.type
_entity.pdbx_description
1 polymer ?
#
loop_
_entity_poly.entity_id
_entity_poly.type
_entity_poly.pdbx_seq_one_letter_code
_entity_poly.pdbx_strand_id
1 'polypeptide(L)'
;LQELETVIWFCQGELLKFGLHHLDSGDSIYSVFCLEKDDASIFGFGIPYIMRDPQKAMAAAWRILLDNAGLSSGPQIVINNQIVEPENGVWTLEPRKIWLRKKVAVKGEKPFEVFEIESHMDELIQLIELCKKNVDEETGLPVIAQGEQGANVTKTATGMSLLMNSANIVFRRIVKNWDDDITTTTIRRMYDFLMQFSDKEHIKGDYEVDARGTSVLLVREMQSQNLMVFLMNFSGHAVLGKYLKQEGLPGLRALAKTMSLPANEIVKSNDEVAQDEAEAAKADKPPDPEVMKIEAQLNMKQMDLEGRRMDINGKLQLADMQRETELIKLAGQQNMKLDELEAMLNEGRENRASKEREGGADRDSKERIFASEAAVSERIGKGGGGYL
;
A
#
# COMPACT_ATOMS: atom_id res chain seq x y z
N LEU A 1 37.85 47.80 3.76
CA LEU A 1 36.66 48.28 3.02
C LEU A 1 35.45 47.83 3.83
N GLN A 2 34.57 48.75 4.22
CA GLN A 2 33.28 48.35 4.80
C GLN A 2 32.38 47.91 3.64
N GLU A 3 31.93 46.66 3.68
CA GLU A 3 30.94 46.14 2.73
C GLU A 3 29.58 46.71 3.13
N LEU A 4 28.88 47.35 2.18
CA LEU A 4 27.58 47.98 2.39
C LEU A 4 26.58 47.34 1.44
N GLU A 5 25.54 46.72 1.99
CA GLU A 5 24.44 46.21 1.19
C GLU A 5 23.48 47.34 0.81
N THR A 6 23.07 47.38 -0.46
CA THR A 6 22.20 48.42 -0.99
C THR A 6 21.04 47.82 -1.76
N VAL A 7 19.88 48.48 -1.68
CA VAL A 7 18.68 48.13 -2.44
C VAL A 7 18.52 49.14 -3.56
N ILE A 8 18.50 48.63 -4.79
CA ILE A 8 18.42 49.41 -6.02
C ILE A 8 17.08 49.10 -6.68
N TRP A 9 16.24 50.11 -6.87
CA TRP A 9 14.99 50.00 -7.60
C TRP A 9 15.21 50.53 -9.02
N PHE A 10 14.99 49.67 -9.99
CA PHE A 10 15.10 50.01 -11.40
C PHE A 10 13.87 49.55 -12.16
N CYS A 11 13.52 50.25 -13.23
CA CYS A 11 12.44 49.88 -14.13
C CYS A 11 12.87 50.23 -15.56
N GLN A 12 12.73 49.28 -16.50
CA GLN A 12 13.11 49.46 -17.91
C GLN A 12 14.54 50.00 -18.14
N GLY A 13 15.48 49.65 -17.25
CA GLY A 13 16.87 50.12 -17.32
C GLY A 13 17.11 51.51 -16.75
N GLU A 14 16.07 52.20 -16.26
CA GLU A 14 16.21 53.46 -15.51
C GLU A 14 16.24 53.19 -14.01
N LEU A 15 17.16 53.87 -13.32
CA LEU A 15 17.26 53.85 -11.86
C LEU A 15 16.19 54.76 -11.25
N LEU A 16 15.26 54.18 -10.48
CA LEU A 16 14.21 54.92 -9.78
C LEU A 16 14.66 55.39 -8.40
N LYS A 17 15.36 54.53 -7.65
CA LYS A 17 15.84 54.82 -6.29
C LYS A 17 17.01 53.92 -5.93
N PHE A 18 17.95 54.45 -5.15
CA PHE A 18 18.95 53.66 -4.43
C PHE A 18 18.82 53.97 -2.93
N GLY A 19 19.03 52.96 -2.09
CA GLY A 19 19.00 53.09 -0.64
C GLY A 19 19.87 52.04 0.03
N LEU A 20 20.21 52.27 1.30
CA LEU A 20 20.85 51.25 2.12
C LEU A 20 19.88 50.08 2.36
N HIS A 21 20.43 48.89 2.62
CA HIS A 21 19.63 47.75 3.04
C HIS A 21 18.78 48.11 4.27
N HIS A 22 17.54 47.62 4.32
CA HIS A 22 16.56 48.06 5.31
C HIS A 22 16.81 47.47 6.70
N LEU A 23 17.51 46.33 6.76
CA LEU A 23 17.93 45.67 7.99
C LEU A 23 19.42 45.93 8.25
N ASP A 24 19.84 45.99 9.50
CA ASP A 24 21.27 46.13 9.83
C ASP A 24 21.95 44.76 9.89
N SER A 25 21.17 43.67 9.87
CA SER A 25 21.69 42.30 9.86
C SER A 25 22.40 41.93 8.55
N GLY A 26 22.14 42.65 7.46
CA GLY A 26 22.67 42.31 6.14
C GLY A 26 22.12 40.98 5.59
N ASP A 27 20.98 40.52 6.12
CA ASP A 27 20.32 39.30 5.63
C ASP A 27 19.47 39.61 4.40
N SER A 28 19.48 38.71 3.41
CA SER A 28 18.66 38.84 2.21
C SER A 28 17.16 39.03 2.53
N ILE A 29 16.53 40.01 1.87
CA ILE A 29 15.07 40.27 1.97
C ILE A 29 14.25 39.14 1.32
N TYR A 30 14.88 38.27 0.53
CA TYR A 30 14.24 37.12 -0.11
C TYR A 30 14.75 35.81 0.46
N SER A 31 13.83 34.91 0.76
CA SER A 31 14.12 33.50 0.99
C SER A 31 13.89 32.75 -0.30
N VAL A 32 14.81 31.85 -0.64
CA VAL A 32 14.72 31.02 -1.84
C VAL A 32 14.74 29.58 -1.40
N PHE A 33 13.71 28.82 -1.77
CA PHE A 33 13.67 27.39 -1.54
C PHE A 33 14.07 26.64 -2.81
N CYS A 34 15.05 25.76 -2.68
CA CYS A 34 15.47 24.86 -3.74
C CYS A 34 15.34 23.42 -3.27
N LEU A 35 14.77 22.56 -4.10
CA LEU A 35 14.62 21.15 -3.78
C LEU A 35 16.00 20.47 -3.72
N GLU A 36 16.81 20.70 -4.74
CA GLU A 36 18.22 20.38 -4.77
C GLU A 36 19.03 21.66 -5.02
N LYS A 37 20.01 21.93 -4.16
CA LYS A 37 20.82 23.16 -4.22
C LYS A 37 21.92 23.02 -5.27
N ASP A 38 22.21 24.12 -5.96
CA ASP A 38 23.36 24.26 -6.85
C ASP A 38 24.38 25.21 -6.19
N ASP A 39 25.66 24.88 -6.27
CA ASP A 39 26.73 25.70 -5.70
C ASP A 39 26.96 26.98 -6.54
N ALA A 40 26.58 26.96 -7.82
CA ALA A 40 26.83 28.05 -8.75
C ALA A 40 25.66 29.04 -8.88
N SER A 41 24.45 28.68 -8.45
CA SER A 41 23.23 29.43 -8.70
C SER A 41 22.31 29.44 -7.49
N ILE A 42 21.70 30.60 -7.22
CA ILE A 42 20.62 30.72 -6.23
C ILE A 42 19.37 29.91 -6.62
N PHE A 43 19.23 29.61 -7.91
CA PHE A 43 18.20 28.73 -8.44
C PHE A 43 18.78 27.34 -8.59
N GLY A 44 18.31 26.41 -7.77
CA GLY A 44 18.70 25.01 -7.80
C GLY A 44 17.89 24.17 -8.80
N PHE A 45 17.88 22.86 -8.59
CA PHE A 45 17.19 21.90 -9.46
C PHE A 45 15.87 21.41 -8.86
N GLY A 46 14.88 21.19 -9.72
CA GLY A 46 13.61 20.56 -9.36
C GLY A 46 13.52 19.11 -9.87
N ILE A 47 12.56 18.34 -9.36
CA ILE A 47 12.34 16.94 -9.79
C ILE A 47 12.29 16.78 -11.31
N PRO A 48 11.57 17.61 -12.10
CA PRO A 48 11.52 17.47 -13.56
C PRO A 48 12.88 17.66 -14.25
N TYR A 49 13.78 18.45 -13.65
CA TYR A 49 15.13 18.61 -14.18
C TYR A 49 15.98 17.37 -13.91
N ILE A 50 15.88 16.81 -12.70
CA ILE A 50 16.59 15.60 -12.28
C ILE A 50 16.18 14.42 -13.16
N MET A 51 14.88 14.16 -13.33
CA MET A 51 14.39 13.01 -14.12
C MET A 51 14.33 13.24 -15.64
N ARG A 52 14.90 14.34 -16.15
CA ARG A 52 14.71 14.76 -17.55
C ARG A 52 15.21 13.73 -18.54
N ASP A 53 16.35 13.12 -18.26
CA ASP A 53 17.02 12.22 -19.17
C ASP A 53 16.36 10.83 -19.23
N PRO A 54 16.01 10.16 -18.10
CA PRO A 54 15.20 8.95 -18.16
C PRO A 54 13.78 9.21 -18.70
N GLN A 55 13.19 10.39 -18.45
CA GLN A 55 11.90 10.76 -19.03
C GLN A 55 11.96 10.83 -20.57
N LYS A 56 13.03 11.40 -21.14
CA LYS A 56 13.23 11.40 -22.60
C LYS A 56 13.39 10.00 -23.16
N ALA A 57 14.15 9.14 -22.48
CA ALA A 57 14.32 7.74 -22.87
C ALA A 57 12.98 6.99 -22.86
N MET A 58 12.18 7.16 -21.80
CA MET A 58 10.84 6.58 -21.68
C MET A 58 9.92 7.06 -22.80
N ALA A 59 9.91 8.37 -23.11
CA ALA A 59 9.10 8.92 -24.19
C ALA A 59 9.51 8.39 -25.57
N ALA A 60 10.81 8.18 -25.80
CA ALA A 60 11.31 7.58 -27.02
C ALA A 60 10.90 6.10 -27.13
N ALA A 61 11.08 5.32 -26.06
CA ALA A 61 10.67 3.92 -26.00
C ALA A 61 9.16 3.75 -26.23
N TRP A 62 8.34 4.62 -25.64
CA TRP A 62 6.90 4.61 -25.83
C TRP A 62 6.49 4.87 -27.29
N ARG A 63 7.16 5.79 -27.98
CA ARG A 63 6.90 6.04 -29.41
C ARG A 63 7.25 4.81 -30.26
N ILE A 64 8.40 4.20 -30.03
CA ILE A 64 8.83 2.99 -30.75
C ILE A 64 7.87 1.83 -30.49
N LEU A 65 7.37 1.68 -29.26
CA LEU A 65 6.37 0.66 -28.92
C LEU A 65 5.08 0.85 -29.73
N LEU A 66 4.57 2.09 -29.82
CA LEU A 66 3.37 2.39 -30.59
C LEU A 66 3.58 2.17 -32.10
N ASP A 67 4.75 2.56 -32.63
CA ASP A 67 5.08 2.35 -34.03
C ASP A 67 5.24 0.86 -34.35
N ASN A 68 5.88 0.07 -33.47
CA ASN A 68 6.01 -1.38 -33.61
C ASN A 68 4.63 -2.04 -33.56
N ALA A 69 3.79 -1.70 -32.59
CA ALA A 69 2.43 -2.21 -32.48
C ALA A 69 1.57 -1.86 -33.71
N GLY A 70 1.74 -0.65 -34.26
CA GLY A 70 1.07 -0.25 -35.49
C GLY A 70 1.51 -1.11 -36.69
N LEU A 71 2.80 -1.37 -36.83
CA LEU A 71 3.37 -2.17 -37.92
C LEU A 71 3.07 -3.68 -37.77
N SER A 72 3.07 -4.21 -36.56
CA SER A 72 2.77 -5.62 -36.28
C SER A 72 1.27 -5.91 -36.12
N SER A 73 0.41 -4.89 -36.12
CA SER A 73 -1.05 -5.04 -35.95
C SER A 73 -1.74 -5.88 -37.02
N GLY A 74 -1.13 -5.99 -38.22
CA GLY A 74 -1.70 -6.72 -39.33
C GLY A 74 -0.62 -7.40 -40.17
N PRO A 75 -0.85 -8.65 -40.61
CA PRO A 75 0.10 -9.32 -41.50
C PRO A 75 0.07 -8.68 -42.88
N GLN A 76 1.20 -8.71 -43.57
CA GLN A 76 1.27 -8.32 -44.98
C GLN A 76 0.80 -9.47 -45.86
N ILE A 77 -0.21 -9.20 -46.69
CA ILE A 77 -0.78 -10.20 -47.60
C ILE A 77 -0.27 -9.93 -49.01
N VAL A 78 0.50 -10.87 -49.56
CA VAL A 78 0.96 -10.85 -50.95
C VAL A 78 0.02 -11.70 -51.78
N ILE A 79 -0.55 -11.10 -52.83
CA ILE A 79 -1.50 -11.76 -53.73
C ILE A 79 -0.92 -11.81 -55.13
N ASN A 80 -0.82 -13.00 -55.71
CA ASN A 80 -0.39 -13.16 -57.09
C ASN A 80 -1.57 -12.94 -58.06
N ASN A 81 -1.63 -11.75 -58.67
CA ASN A 81 -2.67 -11.35 -59.64
C ASN A 81 -2.71 -12.22 -60.92
N GLN A 82 -1.70 -13.05 -61.17
CA GLN A 82 -1.70 -13.98 -62.30
C GLN A 82 -2.54 -15.25 -62.02
N ILE A 83 -2.78 -15.58 -60.75
CA ILE A 83 -3.43 -16.83 -60.33
C ILE A 83 -4.87 -16.60 -59.87
N VAL A 84 -5.13 -15.48 -59.18
CA VAL A 84 -6.43 -15.17 -58.57
C VAL A 84 -6.90 -13.76 -58.93
N GLU A 85 -8.22 -13.61 -59.08
CA GLU A 85 -8.90 -12.32 -59.21
C GLU A 85 -10.07 -12.21 -58.25
N PRO A 86 -10.35 -11.02 -57.72
CA PRO A 86 -11.55 -10.80 -56.92
C PRO A 86 -12.80 -10.83 -57.80
N GLU A 87 -13.86 -11.51 -57.37
CA GLU A 87 -15.15 -11.55 -58.10
C GLU A 87 -15.75 -10.14 -58.24
N ASN A 88 -15.57 -9.29 -57.23
CA ASN A 88 -16.07 -7.91 -57.21
C ASN A 88 -15.14 -6.88 -57.87
N GLY A 89 -13.96 -7.29 -58.38
CA GLY A 89 -12.98 -6.38 -58.99
C GLY A 89 -12.23 -5.46 -58.01
N VAL A 90 -12.57 -5.46 -56.73
CA VAL A 90 -11.95 -4.61 -55.70
C VAL A 90 -10.85 -5.41 -54.99
N TRP A 91 -9.69 -4.82 -54.72
CA TRP A 91 -8.55 -5.49 -54.07
C TRP A 91 -8.47 -5.26 -52.54
N THR A 92 -9.61 -5.02 -51.90
CA THR A 92 -9.75 -4.87 -50.43
C THR A 92 -10.12 -6.19 -49.78
N LEU A 93 -9.62 -6.47 -48.57
CA LEU A 93 -10.03 -7.64 -47.81
C LEU A 93 -11.38 -7.31 -47.11
N GLU A 94 -12.40 -8.12 -47.35
CA GLU A 94 -13.75 -7.93 -46.79
C GLU A 94 -14.29 -9.26 -46.24
N PRO A 95 -15.17 -9.25 -45.22
CA PRO A 95 -15.81 -10.46 -44.73
C PRO A 95 -16.52 -11.21 -45.86
N ARG A 96 -16.26 -12.53 -45.98
CA ARG A 96 -16.85 -13.44 -46.99
C ARG A 96 -16.52 -13.09 -48.45
N LYS A 97 -15.37 -12.45 -48.70
CA LYS A 97 -14.92 -12.18 -50.07
C LYS A 97 -14.58 -13.46 -50.85
N ILE A 98 -15.06 -13.53 -52.10
CA ILE A 98 -14.84 -14.65 -53.02
C ILE A 98 -13.72 -14.28 -54.01
N TRP A 99 -12.79 -15.22 -54.21
CA TRP A 99 -11.67 -15.10 -55.14
C TRP A 99 -11.77 -16.16 -56.22
N LEU A 100 -11.79 -15.73 -57.48
CA LEU A 100 -11.83 -16.59 -58.65
C LEU A 100 -10.41 -16.97 -59.06
N ARG A 101 -10.16 -18.26 -59.31
CA ARG A 101 -8.86 -18.76 -59.77
C ARG A 101 -8.81 -18.74 -61.31
N LYS A 102 -7.98 -17.88 -61.90
CA LYS A 102 -7.91 -17.62 -63.35
C LYS A 102 -7.30 -18.75 -64.18
N LYS A 103 -6.31 -19.47 -63.63
CA LYS A 103 -5.51 -20.46 -64.38
C LYS A 103 -5.20 -21.71 -63.56
N VAL A 104 -4.86 -22.79 -64.27
CA VAL A 104 -4.24 -24.01 -63.73
C VAL A 104 -2.86 -23.61 -63.21
N ALA A 105 -2.79 -23.13 -61.96
CA ALA A 105 -1.52 -22.79 -61.32
C ALA A 105 -0.64 -24.04 -61.27
N VAL A 106 0.67 -23.85 -61.42
CA VAL A 106 1.66 -24.93 -61.26
C VAL A 106 1.45 -25.57 -59.89
N LYS A 107 1.50 -26.90 -59.83
CA LYS A 107 1.19 -27.68 -58.62
C LYS A 107 2.13 -27.26 -57.49
N GLY A 108 1.63 -26.51 -56.51
CA GLY A 108 2.39 -26.04 -55.34
C GLY A 108 2.42 -24.52 -55.13
N GLU A 109 2.05 -23.72 -56.12
CA GLU A 109 2.04 -22.26 -55.99
C GLU A 109 0.82 -21.79 -55.18
N LYS A 110 1.06 -21.15 -54.03
CA LYS A 110 0.01 -20.62 -53.15
C LYS A 110 -0.45 -19.26 -53.69
N PRO A 111 -1.76 -19.05 -53.92
CA PRO A 111 -2.27 -17.77 -54.44
C PRO A 111 -2.22 -16.62 -53.43
N PHE A 112 -2.12 -16.96 -52.13
CA PHE A 112 -1.96 -16.02 -51.02
C PHE A 112 -0.74 -16.42 -50.21
N GLU A 113 0.12 -15.45 -49.94
CA GLU A 113 1.19 -15.56 -48.96
C GLU A 113 0.98 -14.50 -47.89
N VAL A 114 1.11 -14.91 -46.64
CA VAL A 114 0.93 -14.05 -45.46
C VAL A 114 2.29 -13.95 -44.81
N PHE A 115 2.80 -12.72 -44.71
CA PHE A 115 4.02 -12.40 -43.99
C PHE A 115 3.63 -11.73 -42.67
N GLU A 116 3.80 -12.46 -41.59
CA GLU A 116 3.65 -11.90 -40.24
C GLU A 116 4.89 -11.07 -39.91
N ILE A 117 4.66 -9.86 -39.42
CA ILE A 117 5.73 -9.01 -38.88
C ILE A 117 5.88 -9.39 -37.42
N GLU A 118 7.07 -9.86 -37.04
CA GLU A 118 7.37 -10.20 -35.66
C GLU A 118 7.23 -8.95 -34.77
N SER A 119 6.49 -9.11 -33.67
CA SER A 119 6.26 -8.05 -32.71
C SER A 119 7.35 -8.11 -31.63
N HIS A 120 7.97 -6.97 -31.33
CA HIS A 120 8.98 -6.84 -30.27
C HIS A 120 8.44 -5.99 -29.11
N MET A 121 7.13 -6.07 -28.87
CA MET A 121 6.46 -5.27 -27.86
C MET A 121 6.93 -5.63 -26.44
N ASP A 122 7.22 -6.90 -26.17
CA ASP A 122 7.60 -7.37 -24.84
C ASP A 122 8.96 -6.79 -24.41
N GLU A 123 9.95 -6.75 -25.31
CA GLU A 123 11.27 -6.16 -25.04
C GLU A 123 11.18 -4.64 -24.85
N LEU A 124 10.29 -3.97 -25.59
CA LEU A 124 10.06 -2.53 -25.47
C LEU A 124 9.33 -2.16 -24.18
N ILE A 125 8.40 -3.00 -23.72
CA ILE A 125 7.75 -2.83 -22.41
C ILE A 125 8.79 -2.99 -21.29
N GLN A 126 9.69 -3.98 -21.37
CA GLN A 126 10.78 -4.13 -20.40
C GLN A 126 11.72 -2.92 -20.38
N LEU A 127 12.01 -2.31 -21.53
CA LEU A 127 12.77 -1.07 -21.59
C LEU A 127 12.06 0.09 -20.87
N ILE A 128 10.75 0.22 -21.03
CA ILE A 128 9.95 1.23 -20.34
C ILE A 128 9.98 1.02 -18.83
N GLU A 129 9.89 -0.23 -18.36
CA GLU A 129 10.01 -0.56 -16.94
C GLU A 129 11.39 -0.20 -16.37
N LEU A 130 12.47 -0.46 -17.12
CA LEU A 130 13.82 -0.04 -16.75
C LEU A 130 13.92 1.49 -16.66
N CYS A 131 13.36 2.23 -17.62
CA CYS A 131 13.35 3.69 -17.56
C CYS A 131 12.59 4.20 -16.33
N LYS A 132 11.43 3.61 -15.98
CA LYS A 132 10.69 3.95 -14.76
C LYS A 132 11.53 3.73 -13.50
N LYS A 133 12.20 2.58 -13.41
CA LYS A 133 13.09 2.29 -12.30
C LYS A 133 14.21 3.32 -12.17
N ASN A 134 14.81 3.74 -13.29
CA ASN A 134 15.83 4.79 -13.28
C ASN A 134 15.28 6.15 -12.82
N VAL A 135 14.02 6.49 -13.17
CA VAL A 135 13.35 7.70 -12.63
C VAL A 135 13.26 7.62 -11.11
N ASP A 136 12.86 6.46 -10.55
CA ASP A 136 12.73 6.29 -9.10
C ASP A 136 14.11 6.39 -8.40
N GLU A 137 15.15 5.81 -9.00
CA GLU A 137 16.52 5.87 -8.49
C GLU A 137 17.10 7.30 -8.50
N GLU A 138 16.92 8.04 -9.60
CA GLU A 138 17.44 9.40 -9.75
C GLU A 138 16.68 10.42 -8.90
N THR A 139 15.35 10.30 -8.80
CA THR A 139 14.53 11.22 -8.01
C THR A 139 14.59 10.93 -6.52
N GLY A 140 15.00 9.72 -6.13
CA GLY A 140 15.01 9.28 -4.74
C GLY A 140 13.60 9.23 -4.12
N LEU A 141 12.55 9.13 -4.95
CA LEU A 141 11.16 9.05 -4.54
C LEU A 141 10.62 7.64 -4.86
N PRO A 142 10.73 6.67 -3.93
CA PRO A 142 10.24 5.33 -4.19
C PRO A 142 8.73 5.33 -4.44
N VAL A 143 8.26 4.50 -5.39
CA VAL A 143 6.83 4.30 -5.68
C VAL A 143 6.03 3.91 -4.42
N ILE A 144 6.66 3.24 -3.46
CA ILE A 144 6.04 2.88 -2.18
C ILE A 144 5.64 4.13 -1.37
N ALA A 145 6.38 5.24 -1.50
CA ALA A 145 6.03 6.51 -0.86
C ALA A 145 4.80 7.17 -1.51
N GLN A 146 4.41 6.76 -2.72
CA GLN A 146 3.22 7.23 -3.42
C GLN A 146 1.95 6.45 -3.02
N GLY A 147 2.06 5.52 -2.06
CA GLY A 147 0.94 4.73 -1.54
C GLY A 147 0.64 3.47 -2.36
N GLU A 148 1.40 3.19 -3.41
CA GLU A 148 1.26 1.96 -4.19
C GLU A 148 2.06 0.84 -3.49
N GLN A 149 1.37 -0.02 -2.74
CA GLN A 149 1.96 -1.25 -2.25
C GLN A 149 2.15 -2.19 -3.45
N GLY A 150 3.33 -2.12 -4.08
CA GLY A 150 3.70 -3.08 -5.12
C GLY A 150 3.54 -4.51 -4.61
N ALA A 151 2.98 -5.41 -5.42
CA ALA A 151 2.71 -6.80 -5.06
C ALA A 151 3.95 -7.59 -4.57
N ASN A 152 5.15 -7.08 -4.87
CA ASN A 152 6.46 -7.64 -4.51
C ASN A 152 7.13 -6.97 -3.29
N VAL A 153 6.46 -6.04 -2.60
CA VAL A 153 6.98 -5.47 -1.35
C VAL A 153 6.89 -6.53 -0.26
N THR A 154 8.01 -6.73 0.44
CA THR A 154 8.20 -7.70 1.53
C THR A 154 6.99 -7.67 2.48
N LYS A 155 6.23 -8.76 2.55
CA LYS A 155 5.01 -8.89 3.39
C LYS A 155 5.28 -8.94 4.89
N THR A 156 6.54 -8.82 5.31
CA THR A 156 6.90 -8.81 6.73
C THR A 156 6.83 -7.38 7.25
N ALA A 157 6.09 -7.18 8.36
CA ALA A 157 5.95 -5.87 9.01
C ALA A 157 7.32 -5.18 9.23
N THR A 158 8.36 -5.95 9.57
CA THR A 158 9.73 -5.45 9.74
C THR A 158 10.37 -5.00 8.42
N GLY A 159 10.17 -5.72 7.32
CA GLY A 159 10.70 -5.35 6.00
C GLY A 159 10.03 -4.10 5.45
N MET A 160 8.72 -3.97 5.66
CA MET A 160 7.94 -2.81 5.26
C MET A 160 8.35 -1.55 6.06
N SER A 161 8.55 -1.67 7.38
CA SER A 161 9.03 -0.55 8.21
C SER A 161 10.44 -0.10 7.83
N LEU A 162 11.33 -1.01 7.40
CA LEU A 162 12.66 -0.66 6.95
C LEU A 162 12.62 0.14 5.62
N LEU A 163 11.80 -0.32 4.67
CA LEU A 163 11.61 0.34 3.38
C LEU A 163 10.92 1.71 3.51
N MET A 164 9.96 1.84 4.45
CA MET A 164 9.35 3.13 4.79
C MET A 164 10.36 4.11 5.40
N ASN A 165 11.22 3.62 6.29
CA ASN A 165 12.25 4.45 6.91
C ASN A 165 13.29 4.97 5.90
N SER A 166 13.68 4.16 4.92
CA SER A 166 14.61 4.58 3.87
C SER A 166 13.99 5.58 2.90
N ALA A 167 12.72 5.38 2.51
CA ALA A 167 11.98 6.31 1.65
C ALA A 167 11.84 7.72 2.28
N ASN A 168 11.68 7.78 3.60
CA ASN A 168 11.53 9.05 4.32
C ASN A 168 12.83 9.87 4.44
N ILE A 169 14.00 9.37 4.02
CA ILE A 169 15.26 10.14 4.08
C ILE A 169 15.23 11.34 3.13
N VAL A 170 14.70 11.16 1.91
CA VAL A 170 14.64 12.23 0.91
C VAL A 170 13.64 13.30 1.32
N PHE A 171 12.45 12.90 1.78
CA PHE A 171 11.47 13.83 2.36
C PHE A 171 12.03 14.59 3.56
N ARG A 172 12.80 13.91 4.44
CA ARG A 172 13.48 14.57 5.55
C ARG A 172 14.41 15.68 5.10
N ARG A 173 15.22 15.43 4.07
CA ARG A 173 16.12 16.43 3.51
C ARG A 173 15.34 17.61 2.94
N ILE A 174 14.25 17.35 2.22
CA ILE A 174 13.41 18.39 1.62
C ILE A 174 12.76 19.28 2.68
N VAL A 175 12.13 18.69 3.70
CA VAL A 175 11.48 19.47 4.76
C VAL A 175 12.51 20.20 5.62
N LYS A 176 13.69 19.60 5.86
CA LYS A 176 14.79 20.31 6.50
C LYS A 176 15.28 21.51 5.67
N ASN A 177 15.49 21.33 4.37
CA ASN A 177 15.87 22.43 3.48
C ASN A 177 14.82 23.55 3.51
N TRP A 178 13.53 23.20 3.56
CA TRP A 178 12.46 24.18 3.72
C TRP A 178 12.54 24.93 5.05
N ASP A 179 12.74 24.20 6.15
CA ASP A 179 12.89 24.78 7.48
C ASP A 179 14.12 25.71 7.56
N ASP A 180 15.25 25.31 6.99
CA ASP A 180 16.49 26.09 6.98
C ASP A 180 16.37 27.32 6.05
N ASP A 181 15.84 27.15 4.83
CA ASP A 181 15.84 28.20 3.81
C ASP A 181 14.65 29.16 3.90
N ILE A 182 13.47 28.69 4.33
CA ILE A 182 12.24 29.49 4.42
C ILE A 182 11.89 29.80 5.87
N THR A 183 11.65 28.78 6.70
CA THR A 183 11.06 28.98 8.04
C THR A 183 12.01 29.79 8.91
N THR A 184 13.27 29.38 9.01
CA THR A 184 14.28 29.99 9.88
C THR A 184 14.60 31.41 9.41
N THR A 185 14.92 31.60 8.13
CA THR A 185 15.25 32.92 7.57
C THR A 185 14.06 33.90 7.64
N THR A 186 12.83 33.44 7.46
CA THR A 186 11.64 34.30 7.53
C THR A 186 11.37 34.76 8.95
N ILE A 187 11.37 33.85 9.92
CA ILE A 187 11.17 34.21 11.32
C ILE A 187 12.33 35.10 11.81
N ARG A 188 13.57 34.80 11.43
CA ARG A 188 14.73 35.62 11.77
C ARG A 188 14.60 37.05 11.26
N ARG A 189 14.15 37.26 10.02
CA ARG A 189 13.94 38.61 9.48
C ARG A 189 12.80 39.36 10.16
N MET A 190 11.73 38.65 10.53
CA MET A 190 10.66 39.25 11.35
C MET A 190 11.20 39.67 12.73
N TYR A 191 12.06 38.84 13.31
CA TYR A 191 12.73 39.14 14.57
C TYR A 191 13.65 40.36 14.44
N ASP A 192 14.56 40.38 13.45
CA ASP A 192 15.46 41.50 13.20
C ASP A 192 14.69 42.82 12.95
N PHE A 193 13.61 42.74 12.18
CA PHE A 193 12.73 43.88 11.96
C PHE A 193 12.13 44.41 13.28
N LEU A 194 11.64 43.52 14.15
CA LEU A 194 11.12 43.91 15.46
C LEU A 194 12.21 44.46 16.38
N MET A 195 13.43 43.93 16.32
CA MET A 195 14.57 44.43 17.09
C MET A 195 14.92 45.88 16.70
N GLN A 196 14.89 46.19 15.41
CA GLN A 196 15.26 47.51 14.90
C GLN A 196 14.14 48.55 15.02
N PHE A 197 12.90 48.18 14.70
CA PHE A 197 11.81 49.15 14.52
C PHE A 197 10.77 49.15 15.64
N SER A 198 10.81 48.21 16.60
CA SER A 198 9.83 48.18 17.68
C SER A 198 10.22 49.03 18.89
N ASP A 199 9.26 49.79 19.42
CA ASP A 199 9.40 50.60 20.64
C ASP A 199 9.35 49.76 21.93
N LYS A 200 9.00 48.47 21.85
CA LYS A 200 8.83 47.59 23.01
C LYS A 200 10.18 47.03 23.44
N GLU A 201 10.71 47.48 24.58
CA GLU A 201 12.03 47.01 25.04
C GLU A 201 12.01 45.56 25.57
N HIS A 202 10.90 45.09 26.15
CA HIS A 202 10.81 43.75 26.73
C HIS A 202 10.82 42.60 25.71
N ILE A 203 10.60 42.89 24.42
CA ILE A 203 10.71 41.88 23.35
C ILE A 203 12.12 41.83 22.76
N LYS A 204 12.97 42.82 23.11
CA LYS A 204 14.34 42.86 22.63
C LYS A 204 15.20 41.95 23.50
N GLY A 205 15.63 40.84 22.91
CA GLY A 205 16.43 39.83 23.59
C GLY A 205 17.57 39.36 22.69
N ASP A 206 18.20 38.27 23.11
CA ASP A 206 19.11 37.49 22.27
C ASP A 206 18.41 36.15 22.02
N TYR A 207 17.63 36.08 20.95
CA TYR A 207 16.85 34.91 20.57
C TYR A 207 17.36 34.35 19.25
N GLU A 208 17.51 33.03 19.21
CA GLU A 208 17.86 32.28 18.01
C GLU A 208 16.66 31.42 17.58
N VAL A 209 16.41 31.37 16.27
CA VAL A 209 15.31 30.58 15.68
C VAL A 209 15.82 29.17 15.39
N ASP A 210 15.17 28.17 16.00
CA ASP A 210 15.44 26.74 15.76
C ASP A 210 14.17 26.05 15.22
N ALA A 211 14.16 25.77 13.92
CA ALA A 211 13.06 25.09 13.25
C ALA A 211 13.15 23.57 13.44
N ARG A 212 12.25 23.02 14.27
CA ARG A 212 12.28 21.60 14.69
C ARG A 212 11.27 20.69 13.98
N GLY A 213 10.64 21.14 12.90
CA GLY A 213 9.47 20.48 12.28
C GLY A 213 9.74 19.01 11.94
N THR A 214 10.76 18.76 11.12
CA THR A 214 11.06 17.42 10.61
C THR A 214 11.64 16.49 11.69
N SER A 215 12.55 17.00 12.50
CA SER A 215 13.34 16.19 13.44
C SER A 215 12.50 15.71 14.63
N VAL A 216 11.60 16.55 15.17
CA VAL A 216 10.83 16.20 16.37
C VAL A 216 9.73 15.19 16.06
N LEU A 217 9.04 15.32 14.93
CA LEU A 217 7.98 14.38 14.54
C LEU A 217 8.53 12.97 14.32
N LEU A 218 9.65 12.86 13.61
CA LEU A 218 10.25 11.55 13.31
C LEU A 218 10.95 10.92 14.50
N VAL A 219 11.64 11.71 15.32
CA VAL A 219 12.19 11.19 16.58
C VAL A 219 11.07 10.66 17.45
N ARG A 220 9.90 11.33 17.51
CA ARG A 220 8.73 10.82 18.23
C ARG A 220 8.17 9.54 17.63
N GLU A 221 8.08 9.44 16.30
CA GLU A 221 7.61 8.21 15.63
C GLU A 221 8.55 7.03 15.89
N MET A 222 9.86 7.23 15.69
CA MET A 222 10.88 6.21 15.96
C MET A 222 10.91 5.82 17.44
N GLN A 223 10.78 6.79 18.35
CA GLN A 223 10.65 6.53 19.79
C GLN A 223 9.40 5.71 20.08
N SER A 224 8.27 6.00 19.44
CA SER A 224 7.03 5.24 19.60
C SER A 224 7.17 3.80 19.11
N GLN A 225 7.76 3.59 17.93
CA GLN A 225 8.00 2.25 17.37
C GLN A 225 8.99 1.45 18.23
N ASN A 226 10.14 2.04 18.59
CA ASN A 226 11.13 1.40 19.45
C ASN A 226 10.56 1.08 20.84
N LEU A 227 9.74 1.98 21.39
CA LEU A 227 9.06 1.75 22.67
C LEU A 227 8.02 0.62 22.56
N MET A 228 7.28 0.53 21.44
CA MET A 228 6.36 -0.58 21.19
C MET A 228 7.09 -1.93 21.10
N VAL A 229 8.20 -1.99 20.35
CA VAL A 229 9.04 -3.19 20.23
C VAL A 229 9.65 -3.55 21.59
N PHE A 230 10.14 -2.56 22.33
CA PHE A 230 10.66 -2.76 23.69
C PHE A 230 9.59 -3.34 24.61
N LEU A 231 8.39 -2.75 24.62
CA LEU A 231 7.29 -3.25 25.44
C LEU A 231 6.89 -4.67 25.03
N MET A 232 6.73 -4.98 23.74
CA MET A 232 6.38 -6.33 23.29
C MET A 232 7.44 -7.39 23.66
N ASN A 233 8.73 -7.07 23.53
CA ASN A 233 9.79 -8.06 23.77
C ASN A 233 10.13 -8.24 25.25
N PHE A 234 10.03 -7.18 26.05
CA PHE A 234 10.43 -7.22 27.46
C PHE A 234 9.28 -7.41 28.44
N SER A 235 8.03 -7.07 28.08
CA SER A 235 6.87 -7.31 28.96
C SER A 235 6.60 -8.81 29.17
N GLY A 236 6.77 -9.62 28.13
CA GLY A 236 6.59 -11.08 28.19
C GLY A 236 7.83 -11.86 28.64
N HIS A 237 8.96 -11.21 28.92
CA HIS A 237 10.23 -11.91 29.18
C HIS A 237 10.37 -12.30 30.66
N ALA A 238 10.38 -13.60 30.96
CA ALA A 238 10.37 -14.16 32.33
C ALA A 238 11.44 -13.60 33.29
N VAL A 239 12.61 -13.19 32.78
CA VAL A 239 13.71 -12.63 33.59
C VAL A 239 13.79 -11.11 33.53
N LEU A 240 13.32 -10.47 32.45
CA LEU A 240 13.55 -9.05 32.20
C LEU A 240 12.31 -8.20 32.50
N GLY A 241 11.12 -8.79 32.40
CA GLY A 241 9.85 -8.16 32.76
C GLY A 241 9.80 -7.72 34.23
N LYS A 242 10.43 -8.46 35.15
CA LYS A 242 10.52 -8.08 36.58
C LYS A 242 11.32 -6.80 36.84
N TYR A 243 12.11 -6.34 35.88
CA TYR A 243 12.84 -5.07 35.98
C TYR A 243 12.05 -3.89 35.37
N LEU A 244 10.91 -4.14 34.73
CA LEU A 244 9.99 -3.09 34.31
C LEU A 244 9.25 -2.56 35.54
N LYS A 245 9.25 -1.23 35.71
CA LYS A 245 8.47 -0.59 36.77
C LYS A 245 6.98 -0.82 36.51
N GLN A 246 6.26 -1.28 37.53
CA GLN A 246 4.79 -1.43 37.51
C GLN A 246 4.32 -2.20 36.27
N GLU A 247 4.97 -3.33 35.96
CA GLU A 247 4.66 -4.19 34.82
C GLU A 247 4.64 -3.48 33.45
N GLY A 248 5.34 -2.35 33.32
CA GLY A 248 5.43 -1.60 32.07
C GLY A 248 4.36 -0.50 31.90
N LEU A 249 3.51 -0.26 32.90
CA LEU A 249 2.47 0.79 32.86
C LEU A 249 2.99 2.20 32.53
N PRO A 250 4.15 2.66 33.06
CA PRO A 250 4.74 3.94 32.66
C PRO A 250 5.18 3.97 31.20
N GLY A 251 5.62 2.83 30.66
CA GLY A 251 5.95 2.69 29.24
C GLY A 251 4.71 2.75 28.36
N LEU A 252 3.60 2.15 28.78
CA LEU A 252 2.32 2.21 28.07
C LEU A 252 1.77 3.65 28.02
N ARG A 253 1.89 4.41 29.12
CA ARG A 253 1.55 5.85 29.15
C ARG A 253 2.47 6.69 28.28
N ALA A 254 3.77 6.38 28.26
CA ALA A 254 4.73 7.06 27.37
C ALA A 254 4.40 6.81 25.89
N LEU A 255 3.96 5.59 25.55
CA LEU A 255 3.53 5.22 24.19
C LEU A 255 2.21 5.93 23.79
N ALA A 256 1.23 6.00 24.69
CA ALA A 256 0.02 6.78 24.44
C ALA A 256 0.35 8.27 24.19
N LYS A 257 1.30 8.83 24.96
CA LYS A 257 1.76 10.21 24.79
C LYS A 257 2.50 10.45 23.47
N THR A 258 3.31 9.50 22.98
CA THR A 258 3.97 9.62 21.66
C THR A 258 2.97 9.56 20.51
N MET A 259 1.87 8.81 20.67
CA MET A 259 0.77 8.75 19.70
C MET A 259 -0.20 9.95 19.78
N SER A 260 0.08 10.94 20.63
CA SER A 260 -0.82 12.08 20.90
C SER A 260 -2.21 11.66 21.39
N LEU A 261 -2.30 10.49 22.04
CA LEU A 261 -3.52 10.00 22.66
C LEU A 261 -3.55 10.44 24.14
N PRO A 262 -4.73 10.79 24.68
CA PRO A 262 -4.87 11.09 26.10
C PRO A 262 -4.54 9.85 26.94
N ALA A 263 -3.32 9.80 27.49
CA ALA A 263 -2.81 8.65 28.22
C ALA A 263 -3.68 8.27 29.44
N ASN A 264 -4.38 9.24 30.02
CA ASN A 264 -5.25 9.05 31.17
C ASN A 264 -6.62 8.44 30.79
N GLU A 265 -7.04 8.50 29.53
CA GLU A 265 -8.32 7.96 29.07
C GLU A 265 -8.19 6.51 28.57
N ILE A 266 -6.97 6.11 28.17
CA ILE A 266 -6.71 4.81 27.53
C ILE A 266 -5.98 3.86 28.47
N VAL A 267 -5.16 4.37 29.38
CA VAL A 267 -4.36 3.56 30.29
C VAL A 267 -4.94 3.64 31.70
N LYS A 268 -5.32 2.48 32.26
CA LYS A 268 -5.82 2.37 33.63
C LYS A 268 -4.90 3.07 34.63
N SER A 269 -5.50 3.70 35.63
CA SER A 269 -4.77 4.29 36.75
C SER A 269 -4.20 3.18 37.66
N ASN A 270 -3.21 3.52 38.48
CA ASN A 270 -2.60 2.55 39.39
C ASN A 270 -3.62 2.03 40.41
N ASP A 271 -4.60 2.85 40.78
CA ASP A 271 -5.63 2.52 41.75
C ASP A 271 -6.68 1.59 41.15
N GLU A 272 -7.02 1.75 39.86
CA GLU A 272 -7.91 0.87 39.12
C GLU A 272 -7.29 -0.53 38.94
N VAL A 273 -6.00 -0.60 38.63
CA VAL A 273 -5.29 -1.90 38.52
C VAL A 273 -5.21 -2.60 39.87
N ALA A 274 -4.92 -1.87 40.95
CA ALA A 274 -4.91 -2.43 42.30
C ALA A 274 -6.30 -2.92 42.75
N GLN A 275 -7.38 -2.25 42.31
CA GLN A 275 -8.76 -2.71 42.53
C GLN A 275 -9.07 -3.97 41.73
N ASP A 276 -8.69 -4.02 40.45
CA ASP A 276 -8.87 -5.22 39.60
C ASP A 276 -8.06 -6.42 40.14
N GLU A 277 -6.83 -6.21 40.60
CA GLU A 277 -6.00 -7.26 41.21
C GLU A 277 -6.60 -7.74 42.54
N ALA A 278 -7.15 -6.82 43.34
CA ALA A 278 -7.83 -7.16 44.59
C ALA A 278 -9.18 -7.87 44.34
N GLU A 279 -9.85 -7.62 43.22
CA GLU A 279 -11.04 -8.34 42.78
C GLU A 279 -10.71 -9.71 42.19
N ALA A 280 -9.64 -9.82 41.40
CA ALA A 280 -9.13 -11.10 40.89
C ALA A 280 -8.63 -12.01 42.03
N ALA A 281 -7.94 -11.46 43.03
CA ALA A 281 -7.54 -12.20 44.23
C ALA A 281 -8.73 -12.63 45.13
N LYS A 282 -9.91 -11.99 44.98
CA LYS A 282 -11.15 -12.43 45.63
C LYS A 282 -11.90 -13.49 44.82
N ALA A 283 -11.65 -13.59 43.51
CA ALA A 283 -12.19 -14.64 42.63
C ALA A 283 -11.43 -15.98 42.77
N ASP A 284 -10.21 -15.98 43.29
CA ASP A 284 -9.39 -17.18 43.56
C ASP A 284 -9.76 -17.87 44.90
N LYS A 285 -11.06 -17.94 45.20
CA LYS A 285 -11.60 -18.92 46.16
C LYS A 285 -11.83 -20.22 45.40
N PRO A 286 -11.35 -21.38 45.89
CA PRO A 286 -11.45 -22.64 45.18
C PRO A 286 -12.93 -22.91 44.81
N PRO A 287 -13.26 -23.13 43.53
CA PRO A 287 -14.64 -23.34 43.10
C PRO A 287 -15.21 -24.60 43.75
N ASP A 288 -16.48 -24.54 44.13
CA ASP A 288 -17.23 -25.65 44.73
C ASP A 288 -17.06 -26.93 43.87
N PRO A 289 -16.78 -28.10 44.46
CA PRO A 289 -16.48 -29.35 43.75
C PRO A 289 -17.60 -29.87 42.84
N GLU A 290 -18.79 -29.27 42.86
CA GLU A 290 -19.88 -29.57 41.93
C GLU A 290 -19.77 -28.82 40.59
N VAL A 291 -19.26 -27.58 40.57
CA VAL A 291 -19.13 -26.78 39.33
C VAL A 291 -18.01 -27.35 38.45
N MET A 292 -16.92 -27.83 39.07
CA MET A 292 -15.82 -28.50 38.38
C MET A 292 -16.25 -29.83 37.73
N LYS A 293 -17.21 -30.55 38.32
CA LYS A 293 -17.80 -31.75 37.73
C LYS A 293 -18.71 -31.44 36.54
N ILE A 294 -19.45 -30.33 36.61
CA ILE A 294 -20.31 -29.87 35.50
C ILE A 294 -19.46 -29.38 34.32
N GLU A 295 -18.40 -28.61 34.58
CA GLU A 295 -17.44 -28.20 33.54
C GLU A 295 -16.68 -29.38 32.95
N ALA A 296 -16.23 -30.34 33.77
CA ALA A 296 -15.58 -31.56 33.26
C ALA A 296 -16.55 -32.41 32.41
N GLN A 297 -17.84 -32.47 32.76
CA GLN A 297 -18.85 -33.14 31.95
C GLN A 297 -19.18 -32.37 30.66
N LEU A 298 -19.18 -31.04 30.68
CA LEU A 298 -19.36 -30.19 29.51
C LEU A 298 -18.17 -30.32 28.55
N ASN A 299 -16.94 -30.26 29.04
CA ASN A 299 -15.73 -30.47 28.25
C ASN A 299 -15.66 -31.90 27.69
N MET A 300 -16.03 -32.93 28.47
CA MET A 300 -16.10 -34.29 27.95
C MET A 300 -17.17 -34.44 26.86
N LYS A 301 -18.35 -33.81 27.01
CA LYS A 301 -19.37 -33.81 25.95
C LYS A 301 -18.95 -33.01 24.72
N GLN A 302 -18.24 -31.91 24.88
CA GLN A 302 -17.69 -31.13 23.76
C GLN A 302 -16.62 -31.92 23.02
N MET A 303 -15.70 -32.58 23.73
CA MET A 303 -14.73 -33.49 23.12
C MET A 303 -15.39 -34.68 22.41
N ASP A 304 -16.45 -35.28 22.97
CA ASP A 304 -17.16 -36.39 22.30
C ASP A 304 -17.91 -35.92 21.03
N LEU A 305 -18.48 -34.71 21.06
CA LEU A 305 -19.09 -34.09 19.88
C LEU A 305 -18.04 -33.76 18.81
N GLU A 306 -16.88 -33.25 19.21
CA GLU A 306 -15.79 -32.94 18.29
C GLU A 306 -15.14 -34.21 17.72
N GLY A 307 -14.99 -35.25 18.53
CA GLY A 307 -14.56 -36.59 18.12
C GLY A 307 -15.54 -37.22 17.12
N ARG A 308 -16.85 -37.15 17.38
CA ARG A 308 -17.88 -37.58 16.41
C ARG A 308 -17.85 -36.77 15.12
N ARG A 309 -17.58 -35.46 15.22
CA ARG A 309 -17.46 -34.58 14.04
C ARG A 309 -16.21 -34.94 13.21
N MET A 310 -15.11 -35.27 13.86
CA MET A 310 -13.90 -35.80 13.23
C MET A 310 -14.13 -37.16 12.58
N ASP A 311 -14.84 -38.08 13.24
CA ASP A 311 -15.18 -39.39 12.68
C ASP A 311 -16.11 -39.29 11.45
N ILE A 312 -17.08 -38.37 11.49
CA ILE A 312 -17.96 -38.11 10.34
C ILE A 312 -17.15 -37.53 9.17
N ASN A 313 -16.25 -36.58 9.43
CA ASN A 313 -15.37 -36.03 8.40
C ASN A 313 -14.40 -37.07 7.85
N GLY A 314 -13.82 -37.93 8.70
CA GLY A 314 -12.93 -39.02 8.28
C GLY A 314 -13.64 -40.06 7.42
N LYS A 315 -14.89 -40.41 7.76
CA LYS A 315 -15.73 -41.29 6.92
C LYS A 315 -16.10 -40.66 5.59
N LEU A 316 -16.36 -39.35 5.56
CA LEU A 316 -16.63 -38.61 4.33
C LEU A 316 -15.40 -38.61 3.41
N GLN A 317 -14.22 -38.35 3.96
CA GLN A 317 -12.95 -38.38 3.21
C GLN A 317 -12.62 -39.77 2.67
N LEU A 318 -12.84 -40.83 3.46
CA LEU A 318 -12.64 -42.20 2.99
C LEU A 318 -13.62 -42.58 1.88
N ALA A 319 -14.88 -42.16 1.97
CA ALA A 319 -15.86 -42.37 0.90
C ALA A 319 -15.49 -41.61 -0.38
N ASP A 320 -15.00 -40.37 -0.27
CA ASP A 320 -14.50 -39.60 -1.41
C ASP A 320 -13.27 -40.25 -2.06
N MET A 321 -12.30 -40.71 -1.26
CA MET A 321 -11.11 -41.41 -1.74
C MET A 321 -11.46 -42.73 -2.44
N GLN A 322 -12.39 -43.50 -1.88
CA GLN A 322 -12.85 -44.75 -2.50
C GLN A 322 -13.52 -44.46 -3.85
N ARG A 323 -14.34 -43.41 -3.94
CA ARG A 323 -15.00 -43.01 -5.18
C ARG A 323 -14.00 -42.51 -6.23
N GLU A 324 -13.00 -41.72 -5.84
CA GLU A 324 -11.90 -41.33 -6.75
C GLU A 324 -11.15 -42.56 -7.26
N THR A 325 -10.88 -43.53 -6.38
CA THR A 325 -10.22 -44.78 -6.75
C THR A 325 -11.07 -45.61 -7.72
N GLU A 326 -12.38 -45.65 -7.54
CA GLU A 326 -13.31 -46.31 -8.46
C GLU A 326 -13.40 -45.61 -9.80
N LEU A 327 -13.43 -44.28 -9.84
CA LEU A 327 -13.37 -43.49 -11.08
C LEU A 327 -12.09 -43.73 -11.86
N ILE A 328 -10.93 -43.81 -11.18
CA ILE A 328 -9.64 -44.14 -11.80
C ILE A 328 -9.65 -45.57 -12.36
N LYS A 329 -10.26 -46.52 -11.64
CA LYS A 329 -10.41 -47.91 -12.13
C LYS A 329 -11.35 -47.99 -13.34
N LEU A 330 -12.45 -47.24 -13.33
CA LEU A 330 -13.41 -47.17 -14.44
C LEU A 330 -12.77 -46.53 -15.68
N ALA A 331 -11.96 -45.48 -15.49
CA ALA A 331 -11.16 -44.85 -16.53
C ALA A 331 -10.17 -45.82 -17.19
N GLY A 332 -9.49 -46.63 -16.38
CA GLY A 332 -8.60 -47.68 -16.86
C GLY A 332 -9.29 -48.78 -17.67
N GLN A 333 -10.59 -49.01 -17.44
CA GLN A 333 -11.38 -50.01 -18.17
C GLN A 333 -12.01 -49.48 -19.46
N GLN A 334 -12.25 -48.17 -19.59
CA GLN A 334 -12.91 -47.56 -20.75
C GLN A 334 -11.97 -46.78 -21.70
N ASN A 335 -10.66 -46.78 -21.46
CA ASN A 335 -9.66 -46.18 -22.36
C ASN A 335 -9.95 -44.70 -22.70
N MET A 336 -10.53 -43.95 -21.77
CA MET A 336 -10.73 -42.50 -21.90
C MET A 336 -9.40 -41.76 -21.73
N LYS A 337 -9.18 -40.68 -22.49
CA LYS A 337 -7.95 -39.88 -22.40
C LYS A 337 -7.92 -39.13 -21.05
N LEU A 338 -6.72 -39.03 -20.48
CA LEU A 338 -6.46 -38.45 -19.15
C LEU A 338 -7.08 -37.05 -19.00
N ASP A 339 -7.06 -36.25 -20.06
CA ASP A 339 -7.56 -34.87 -20.07
C ASP A 339 -9.09 -34.76 -19.93
N GLU A 340 -9.86 -35.69 -20.52
CA GLU A 340 -11.32 -35.72 -20.36
C GLU A 340 -11.72 -36.16 -18.95
N LEU A 341 -10.88 -36.99 -18.33
CA LEU A 341 -11.07 -37.43 -16.95
C LEU A 341 -10.83 -36.30 -15.95
N GLU A 342 -9.76 -35.53 -16.13
CA GLU A 342 -9.45 -34.35 -15.31
C GLU A 342 -10.52 -33.28 -15.42
N ALA A 343 -11.07 -33.06 -16.63
CA ALA A 343 -12.16 -32.11 -16.84
C ALA A 343 -13.43 -32.51 -16.07
N MET A 344 -13.85 -33.79 -16.14
CA MET A 344 -15.01 -34.27 -15.38
C MET A 344 -14.80 -34.22 -13.86
N LEU A 345 -13.57 -34.46 -13.39
CA LEU A 345 -13.23 -34.44 -11.97
C LEU A 345 -13.23 -33.00 -11.42
N ASN A 346 -12.74 -32.04 -12.20
CA ASN A 346 -12.75 -30.62 -11.85
C ASN A 346 -14.17 -30.05 -11.87
N GLU A 347 -14.97 -30.37 -12.89
CA GLU A 347 -16.38 -29.94 -12.96
C GLU A 347 -17.21 -30.52 -11.78
N GLY A 348 -16.94 -31.77 -11.41
CA GLY A 348 -17.56 -32.41 -10.24
C GLY A 348 -17.08 -31.87 -8.88
N ARG A 349 -15.89 -31.25 -8.81
CA ARG A 349 -15.39 -30.54 -7.63
C ARG A 349 -15.98 -29.15 -7.53
N GLU A 350 -16.06 -28.40 -8.63
CA GLU A 350 -16.66 -27.07 -8.67
C GLU A 350 -18.16 -27.11 -8.34
N ASN A 351 -18.90 -28.08 -8.89
CA ASN A 351 -20.33 -28.25 -8.58
C ASN A 351 -20.62 -28.68 -7.13
N ARG A 352 -19.64 -29.24 -6.42
CA ARG A 352 -19.75 -29.53 -4.98
C ARG A 352 -19.39 -28.31 -4.14
N ALA A 353 -18.32 -27.61 -4.50
CA ALA A 353 -17.95 -26.36 -3.84
C ALA A 353 -19.06 -25.30 -3.96
N SER A 354 -19.78 -25.26 -5.09
CA SER A 354 -20.93 -24.36 -5.25
C SER A 354 -22.09 -24.75 -4.32
N LYS A 355 -22.45 -26.04 -4.25
CA LYS A 355 -23.49 -26.54 -3.33
C LYS A 355 -23.14 -26.37 -1.85
N GLU A 356 -21.86 -26.51 -1.48
CA GLU A 356 -21.40 -26.24 -0.12
C GLU A 356 -21.46 -24.76 0.24
N ARG A 357 -21.16 -23.87 -0.72
CA ARG A 357 -21.33 -22.41 -0.55
C ARG A 357 -22.80 -22.02 -0.45
N GLU A 358 -23.68 -22.61 -1.26
CA GLU A 358 -25.13 -22.40 -1.17
C GLU A 358 -25.68 -22.89 0.18
N GLY A 359 -25.29 -24.08 0.63
CA GLY A 359 -25.68 -24.61 1.94
C GLY A 359 -25.11 -23.81 3.12
N GLY A 360 -23.93 -23.21 2.98
CA GLY A 360 -23.35 -22.28 3.94
C GLY A 360 -24.11 -20.95 3.99
N ALA A 361 -24.45 -20.38 2.84
CA ALA A 361 -25.23 -19.14 2.74
C ALA A 361 -26.65 -19.29 3.34
N ASP A 362 -27.27 -20.46 3.17
CA ASP A 362 -28.57 -20.78 3.79
C ASP A 362 -28.49 -20.91 5.32
N ARG A 363 -27.36 -21.39 5.86
CA ARG A 363 -27.11 -21.44 7.31
C ARG A 363 -26.90 -20.03 7.87
N ASP A 364 -26.06 -19.22 7.23
CA ASP A 364 -25.83 -17.82 7.61
C ASP A 364 -27.10 -16.97 7.49
N SER A 365 -27.97 -17.29 6.53
CA SER A 365 -29.29 -16.65 6.40
C SER A 365 -30.19 -17.01 7.58
N LYS A 366 -30.27 -18.30 7.96
CA LYS A 366 -31.05 -18.76 9.11
C LYS A 366 -30.52 -18.22 10.45
N GLU A 367 -29.20 -18.15 10.63
CA GLU A 367 -28.59 -17.57 11.82
C GLU A 367 -28.87 -16.07 11.93
N ARG A 368 -28.87 -15.33 10.81
CA ARG A 368 -29.27 -13.90 10.79
C ARG A 368 -30.74 -13.69 11.08
N ILE A 369 -31.62 -14.56 10.56
CA ILE A 369 -33.06 -14.52 10.88
C ILE A 369 -33.28 -14.78 12.36
N PHE A 370 -32.63 -15.82 12.92
CA PHE A 370 -32.72 -16.16 14.34
C PHE A 370 -32.17 -15.04 15.25
N ALA A 371 -31.05 -14.42 14.88
CA ALA A 371 -30.51 -13.25 15.58
C ALA A 371 -31.44 -12.02 15.50
N SER A 372 -32.13 -11.84 14.38
CA SER A 372 -33.12 -10.76 14.22
C SER A 372 -34.40 -11.01 15.03
N GLU A 373 -34.87 -12.26 15.13
CA GLU A 373 -36.02 -12.64 15.97
C GLU A 373 -35.68 -12.50 17.46
N ALA A 374 -34.47 -12.89 17.87
CA ALA A 374 -33.96 -12.66 19.21
C ALA A 374 -33.93 -11.15 19.56
N ALA A 375 -33.39 -10.32 18.67
CA ALA A 375 -33.34 -8.86 18.87
C ALA A 375 -34.74 -8.20 18.87
N VAL A 376 -35.70 -8.72 18.12
CA VAL A 376 -37.09 -8.24 18.12
C VAL A 376 -37.82 -8.66 19.39
N SER A 377 -37.57 -9.87 19.91
CA SER A 377 -38.11 -10.30 21.21
C SER A 377 -37.59 -9.46 22.38
N GLU A 378 -36.34 -9.00 22.31
CA GLU A 378 -35.72 -8.12 23.30
C GLU A 378 -36.34 -6.72 23.29
N ARG A 379 -36.76 -6.23 22.11
CA ARG A 379 -37.46 -4.94 21.95
C ARG A 379 -38.92 -4.97 22.40
N ILE A 380 -39.57 -6.14 22.47
CA ILE A 380 -41.00 -6.28 22.82
C ILE A 380 -41.19 -6.77 24.27
N GLY A 381 -40.17 -6.61 25.13
CA GLY A 381 -40.12 -7.21 26.47
C GLY A 381 -39.98 -6.28 27.68
N LYS A 382 -40.82 -5.25 27.84
CA LYS A 382 -41.29 -4.72 29.15
C LYS A 382 -42.45 -3.75 28.92
N GLY A 383 -43.64 -4.31 28.69
CA GLY A 383 -44.89 -3.55 28.63
C GLY A 383 -45.23 -2.98 30.00
N GLY A 384 -45.02 -1.67 30.18
CA GLY A 384 -45.63 -0.88 31.24
C GLY A 384 -47.08 -0.59 30.89
N GLY A 385 -48.02 -1.14 31.65
CA GLY A 385 -49.42 -0.73 31.62
C GLY A 385 -49.62 0.62 32.33
N GLY A 386 -50.52 1.45 31.80
CA GLY A 386 -50.99 2.66 32.48
C GLY A 386 -51.80 3.62 31.61
N TYR A 387 -53.13 3.53 31.74
CA TYR A 387 -54.16 4.56 31.55
C TYR A 387 -54.52 5.05 30.13
N LEU A 388 -55.59 4.48 29.57
CA LEU A 388 -56.95 5.08 29.60
C LEU A 388 -58.01 3.98 29.56
#